data_AF-A0AAN7BJ51-F1
#
_entry.id   AF-A0AAN7BJ51-F1
#
_cell.length_a   1.000
_cell.length_b   1.000
_cell.length_c   1.000
_cell.angle_alpha   90.00
_cell.angle_beta   90.00
_cell.angle_gamma   90.00
#
_symmetry.space_group_name_H-M   'P 1'
#
loop_
_entity.id
_entity.type
_entity.pdbx_description
1 polymer ?
#
loop_
_entity_poly.entity_id
_entity_poly.type
_entity_poly.pdbx_seq_one_letter_code
_entity_poly.pdbx_strand_id
1 'polypeptide(L)'
;MNGQPKSPSQGAVLLQKEILEKVKALNLPAASARKTEVLDRITQNLDASAFNNHNQEGIVEVKATFRAIQDSKKLWELEIIWDADNPVTSNKPNAQTPHYGYEIYKDGRRVAGPGHIFFAKDVILPHYRIKSAGLVERLDLKLSKRVPLGNGEMKAETHYYKLNAPI
;
A
#
# COMPACT_ATOMS: atom_id res chain seq x y z
N MET A 1 11.19 12.73 16.69
CA MET A 1 11.69 11.54 15.97
C MET A 1 10.83 10.36 16.40
N ASN A 2 10.01 9.80 15.51
CA ASN A 2 9.34 8.53 15.84
C ASN A 2 10.36 7.42 15.64
N GLY A 3 10.62 6.62 16.69
CA GLY A 3 11.55 5.51 16.63
C GLY A 3 11.14 4.47 15.60
N GLN A 4 12.09 3.61 15.19
CA GLN A 4 11.79 2.46 14.33
C GLN A 4 10.70 1.59 14.96
N PRO A 5 9.67 1.15 14.20
CA PRO A 5 8.66 0.23 14.70
C PRO A 5 9.30 -1.04 15.24
N LYS A 6 8.81 -1.48 16.41
CA LYS A 6 9.27 -2.67 17.11
C LYS A 6 8.38 -3.88 16.87
N SER A 7 7.36 -3.74 16.03
CA SER A 7 6.50 -4.85 15.61
C SER A 7 5.96 -4.62 14.20
N PRO A 8 5.59 -5.69 13.47
CA PRO A 8 4.99 -5.55 12.15
C PRO A 8 3.62 -4.83 12.19
N SER A 9 2.87 -4.95 13.28
CA SER A 9 1.63 -4.19 13.49
C SER A 9 1.86 -2.68 13.61
N GLN A 10 2.88 -2.24 14.36
CA GLN A 10 3.27 -0.83 14.41
C GLN A 10 3.74 -0.33 13.04
N GLY A 11 4.48 -1.15 12.30
CA GLY A 11 4.89 -0.84 10.94
C GLY A 11 3.72 -0.64 10.00
N ALA A 12 2.68 -1.47 10.08
CA ALA A 12 1.49 -1.35 9.23
C ALA A 12 0.73 -0.03 9.49
N VAL A 13 0.61 0.39 10.75
CA VAL A 13 0.01 1.69 11.11
C VAL A 13 0.84 2.85 10.56
N LEU A 14 2.17 2.78 10.69
CA LEU A 14 3.07 3.80 10.14
C LEU A 14 3.06 3.82 8.61
N LEU A 15 2.99 2.65 7.97
CA LEU A 15 2.89 2.50 6.52
C LEU A 15 1.67 3.25 5.98
N GLN A 16 0.49 3.00 6.55
CA GLN A 16 -0.73 3.69 6.14
C GLN A 16 -0.60 5.20 6.36
N LYS A 17 -0.07 5.63 7.50
CA LYS A 17 0.15 7.04 7.78
C LYS A 17 1.06 7.70 6.74
N GLU A 18 2.19 7.10 6.41
CA GLU A 18 3.13 7.62 5.43
C GLU A 18 2.51 7.69 4.02
N ILE A 19 1.81 6.63 3.60
CA ILE A 19 1.08 6.62 2.32
C ILE A 19 0.07 7.77 2.27
N LEU A 20 -0.76 7.93 3.31
CA LEU A 20 -1.78 8.98 3.35
C LEU A 20 -1.18 10.40 3.35
N GLU A 21 -0.04 10.62 4.03
CA GLU A 21 0.67 11.90 3.96
C GLU A 21 1.18 12.18 2.53
N LYS A 22 1.69 11.17 1.81
CA LYS A 22 2.08 11.35 0.39
C LYS A 22 0.87 11.63 -0.50
N VAL A 23 -0.23 10.90 -0.32
CA VAL A 23 -1.47 11.12 -1.08
C VAL A 23 -2.04 12.52 -0.83
N LYS A 24 -2.00 13.00 0.41
CA LYS A 24 -2.43 14.35 0.80
C LYS A 24 -1.65 15.45 0.08
N ALA A 25 -0.38 15.21 -0.23
CA ALA A 25 0.46 16.15 -0.99
C ALA A 25 0.14 16.17 -2.50
N LEU A 26 -0.55 15.16 -3.02
CA LEU A 26 -0.91 15.10 -4.44
C LEU A 26 -2.02 16.10 -4.79
N ASN A 27 -1.97 16.60 -6.03
CA ASN A 27 -3.09 17.30 -6.64
C ASN A 27 -3.98 16.28 -7.36
N LEU A 28 -5.12 15.96 -6.76
CA LEU A 28 -6.10 15.02 -7.29
C LEU A 28 -7.37 15.81 -7.65
N PRO A 29 -7.59 16.12 -8.95
CA PRO A 29 -8.81 16.79 -9.40
C PRO A 29 -10.05 16.02 -8.93
N ALA A 30 -10.93 16.69 -8.21
CA ALA A 30 -12.13 16.07 -7.66
C ALA A 30 -13.33 16.40 -8.55
N ALA A 31 -14.25 15.44 -8.72
CA ALA A 31 -15.50 15.62 -9.46
C ALA A 31 -16.44 16.57 -8.70
N SER A 32 -16.09 17.86 -8.63
CA SER A 32 -16.68 18.87 -7.72
C SER A 32 -16.55 18.59 -6.21
N ALA A 33 -15.99 17.45 -5.82
CA ALA A 33 -15.73 17.09 -4.43
C ALA A 33 -14.67 17.99 -3.79
N ARG A 34 -14.72 18.12 -2.46
CA ARG A 34 -13.65 18.80 -1.71
C ARG A 34 -12.41 17.90 -1.62
N LYS A 35 -11.22 18.48 -1.54
CA LYS A 35 -9.98 17.71 -1.34
C LYS A 35 -10.05 16.80 -0.11
N THR A 36 -10.66 17.26 0.98
CA THR A 36 -10.86 16.45 2.20
C THR A 36 -11.72 15.22 1.94
N GLU A 37 -12.79 15.34 1.15
CA GLU A 37 -13.65 14.22 0.78
C GLU A 37 -12.89 13.16 -0.02
N VAL A 38 -12.07 13.57 -1.00
CA VAL A 38 -11.19 12.63 -1.74
C VAL A 38 -10.28 11.86 -0.77
N LEU A 39 -9.65 12.57 0.16
CA LEU A 39 -8.74 11.97 1.14
C LEU A 39 -9.47 11.04 2.12
N ASP A 40 -10.66 11.40 2.57
CA ASP A 40 -11.49 10.57 3.44
C ASP A 40 -11.89 9.27 2.72
N ARG A 41 -12.27 9.36 1.43
CA ARG A 41 -12.62 8.18 0.62
C ARG A 41 -11.43 7.25 0.41
N ILE A 42 -10.24 7.80 0.14
CA ILE A 42 -9.02 6.98 0.04
C ILE A 42 -8.69 6.37 1.40
N THR A 43 -8.74 7.15 2.49
CA THR A 43 -8.43 6.67 3.84
C THR A 43 -9.36 5.55 4.29
N GLN A 44 -10.65 5.62 3.99
CA GLN A 44 -11.65 4.60 4.36
C GLN A 44 -11.52 3.29 3.57
N ASN A 45 -10.83 3.30 2.43
CA ASN A 45 -10.74 2.16 1.53
C ASN A 45 -9.29 1.69 1.31
N LEU A 46 -8.32 2.36 1.91
CA LEU A 46 -6.94 1.90 2.02
C LEU A 46 -6.82 1.06 3.31
N ASP A 47 -6.31 -0.15 3.17
CA ASP A 47 -6.23 -1.15 4.23
C ASP A 47 -4.78 -1.50 4.61
N ALA A 48 -3.83 -0.61 4.30
CA ALA A 48 -2.41 -0.79 4.62
C ALA A 48 -2.17 -1.01 6.13
N SER A 49 -3.00 -0.46 7.02
CA SER A 49 -2.89 -0.69 8.47
C SER A 49 -3.23 -2.13 8.88
N ALA A 50 -3.99 -2.85 8.06
CA ALA A 50 -4.30 -4.27 8.27
C ALA A 50 -3.21 -5.20 7.71
N PHE A 51 -2.16 -4.66 7.07
CA PHE A 51 -1.18 -5.46 6.35
C PHE A 51 -0.44 -6.48 7.23
N ASN A 52 -0.22 -6.20 8.52
CA ASN A 52 0.31 -7.20 9.45
C ASN A 52 -0.54 -8.49 9.48
N ASN A 53 -1.87 -8.37 9.53
CA ASN A 53 -2.74 -9.54 9.61
C ASN A 53 -2.74 -10.30 8.29
N HIS A 54 -2.83 -9.59 7.17
CA HIS A 54 -2.69 -10.18 5.83
C HIS A 54 -1.33 -10.88 5.68
N ASN A 55 -0.26 -10.27 6.19
CA ASN A 55 1.08 -10.81 6.14
C ASN A 55 1.21 -12.10 6.95
N GLN A 56 0.63 -12.18 8.14
CA GLN A 56 0.54 -13.42 8.92
C GLN A 56 -0.20 -14.55 8.19
N GLU A 57 -1.12 -14.21 7.30
CA GLU A 57 -1.81 -15.18 6.45
C GLU A 57 -1.06 -15.52 5.16
N GLY A 58 0.13 -14.96 4.92
CA GLY A 58 0.98 -15.24 3.77
C GLY A 58 0.96 -14.20 2.66
N ILE A 59 0.23 -13.10 2.79
CA ILE A 59 0.23 -12.00 1.81
C ILE A 59 1.56 -11.25 1.89
N VAL A 60 2.23 -11.09 0.75
CA VAL A 60 3.55 -10.42 0.67
C VAL A 60 3.52 -9.11 -0.11
N GLU A 61 2.50 -8.90 -0.94
CA GLU A 61 2.26 -7.64 -1.65
C GLU A 61 0.75 -7.38 -1.73
N VAL A 62 0.37 -6.11 -1.68
CA VAL A 62 -0.99 -5.65 -1.94
C VAL A 62 -0.94 -4.48 -2.93
N LYS A 63 -1.92 -4.43 -3.83
CA LYS A 63 -2.12 -3.32 -4.77
C LYS A 63 -3.51 -2.75 -4.59
N ALA A 64 -3.61 -1.50 -4.18
CA ALA A 64 -4.85 -0.75 -4.12
C ALA A 64 -4.92 0.27 -5.26
N THR A 65 -6.00 0.24 -6.03
CA THR A 65 -6.28 1.20 -7.10
C THR A 65 -7.49 2.05 -6.74
N PHE A 66 -7.36 3.36 -6.88
CA PHE A 66 -8.44 4.34 -6.74
C PHE A 66 -8.60 5.07 -8.08
N ARG A 67 -9.82 5.08 -8.63
CA ARG A 67 -10.12 5.73 -9.91
C ARG A 67 -11.30 6.66 -9.74
N ALA A 68 -11.07 7.96 -9.94
CA ALA A 68 -12.14 8.95 -9.97
C ALA A 68 -12.73 9.08 -11.38
N ILE A 69 -14.05 9.08 -11.46
CA ILE A 69 -14.81 9.12 -12.71
C ILE A 69 -15.90 10.20 -12.57
N GLN A 70 -16.04 11.04 -13.59
CA GLN A 70 -17.12 12.00 -13.72
C GLN A 70 -17.63 11.98 -15.17
N ASP A 71 -18.94 11.91 -15.37
CA ASP A 71 -19.56 11.88 -16.70
C ASP A 71 -18.93 10.82 -17.62
N SER A 72 -18.68 9.62 -17.06
CA SER A 72 -18.00 8.48 -17.71
C SER A 72 -16.54 8.74 -18.12
N LYS A 73 -15.95 9.87 -17.75
CA LYS A 73 -14.53 10.19 -18.02
C LYS A 73 -13.69 9.95 -16.78
N LYS A 74 -12.57 9.25 -16.96
CA LYS A 74 -11.55 9.09 -15.92
C LYS A 74 -10.88 10.44 -15.66
N LEU A 75 -10.99 10.95 -14.44
CA LEU A 75 -10.29 12.16 -14.01
C LEU A 75 -8.83 11.85 -13.64
N TRP A 76 -8.63 10.77 -12.90
CA TRP A 76 -7.32 10.24 -12.51
C TRP A 76 -7.44 8.80 -12.03
N GLU A 77 -6.30 8.13 -12.01
CA GLU A 77 -6.09 6.85 -11.35
C GLU A 77 -4.88 6.92 -10.42
N LEU A 78 -5.03 6.36 -9.23
CA LEU A 78 -3.98 6.23 -8.23
C LEU A 78 -3.80 4.74 -7.93
N GLU A 79 -2.61 4.21 -8.18
CA GLU A 79 -2.23 2.87 -7.75
C GLU A 79 -1.24 3.00 -6.60
N ILE A 80 -1.50 2.28 -5.51
CA ILE A 80 -0.68 2.23 -4.31
C ILE A 80 -0.29 0.77 -4.12
N ILE A 81 1.01 0.51 -4.14
CA ILE A 81 1.57 -0.82 -3.94
C ILE A 81 2.30 -0.80 -2.60
N TRP A 82 2.10 -1.82 -1.77
CA TRP A 82 2.94 -2.05 -0.61
C TRP A 82 3.27 -3.53 -0.45
N ASP A 83 4.46 -3.79 0.06
CA ASP A 83 5.00 -5.13 0.20
C ASP A 83 5.82 -5.31 1.47
N ALA A 84 6.13 -6.57 1.77
CA ALA A 84 6.99 -6.98 2.87
C ALA A 84 8.31 -7.51 2.32
N ASP A 85 9.43 -7.03 2.86
CA ASP A 85 10.77 -7.52 2.51
C ASP A 85 11.58 -7.84 3.78
N ASN A 86 12.25 -8.99 3.75
CA ASN A 86 13.24 -9.40 4.74
C ASN A 86 14.59 -9.59 4.03
N PRO A 87 15.33 -8.50 3.78
CA PRO A 87 16.67 -8.59 3.21
C PRO A 87 17.56 -9.46 4.12
N VAL A 88 18.42 -10.27 3.50
CA VAL A 88 19.33 -11.17 4.23
C VAL A 88 20.15 -10.34 5.21
N THR A 89 20.07 -10.70 6.49
CA THR A 89 20.84 -10.06 7.56
C THR A 89 22.32 -10.18 7.22
N SER A 90 22.98 -9.04 7.02
CA SER A 90 24.42 -8.99 6.85
C SER A 90 25.00 -8.04 7.87
N ASN A 91 26.22 -8.33 8.33
CA ASN A 91 26.93 -7.43 9.25
C ASN A 91 27.48 -6.18 8.54
N LYS A 92 27.11 -5.96 7.27
CA LYS A 92 27.52 -4.79 6.52
C LYS A 92 26.79 -3.55 7.07
N PRO A 93 27.46 -2.39 7.14
CA PRO A 93 26.85 -1.16 7.65
C PRO A 93 25.62 -0.70 6.85
N ASN A 94 25.47 -1.15 5.60
CA ASN A 94 24.34 -0.84 4.72
C ASN A 94 23.33 -1.99 4.58
N ALA A 95 23.37 -2.98 5.48
CA ALA A 95 22.37 -4.03 5.50
C ALA A 95 21.00 -3.40 5.82
N GLN A 96 20.05 -3.56 4.90
CA GLN A 96 18.68 -3.19 5.17
C GLN A 96 18.13 -4.10 6.28
N THR A 97 17.33 -3.53 7.17
CA THR A 97 16.51 -4.33 8.08
C THR A 97 15.22 -4.75 7.37
N PRO A 98 14.53 -5.78 7.89
CA PRO A 98 13.14 -6.03 7.56
C PRO A 98 12.35 -4.73 7.46
N HIS A 99 11.47 -4.63 6.46
CA HIS A 99 10.68 -3.43 6.26
C HIS A 99 9.39 -3.71 5.48
N TYR A 100 8.46 -2.77 5.57
CA TYR A 100 7.41 -2.63 4.58
C TYR A 100 7.79 -1.58 3.54
N GLY A 101 7.73 -1.95 2.27
CA GLY A 101 7.93 -1.06 1.13
C GLY A 101 6.62 -0.45 0.65
N TYR A 102 6.67 0.71 0.02
CA TYR A 102 5.55 1.23 -0.76
C TYR A 102 5.97 2.07 -1.96
N GLU A 103 5.08 2.10 -2.96
CA GLU A 103 5.15 2.96 -4.13
C GLU A 103 3.77 3.52 -4.45
N ILE A 104 3.73 4.73 -5.00
CA ILE A 104 2.47 5.39 -5.40
C ILE A 104 2.61 5.87 -6.84
N TYR A 105 1.68 5.45 -7.68
CA TYR A 105 1.60 5.80 -9.08
C TYR A 105 0.33 6.61 -9.34
N LYS A 106 0.44 7.70 -10.09
CA LYS A 106 -0.70 8.45 -10.61
C LYS A 106 -0.70 8.34 -12.13
N ASP A 107 -1.79 7.84 -12.70
CA ASP A 107 -1.97 7.63 -14.15
C ASP A 107 -0.78 6.87 -14.78
N GLY A 108 -0.32 5.81 -14.11
CA GLY A 108 0.80 4.97 -14.54
C GLY A 108 2.20 5.55 -14.29
N ARG A 109 2.32 6.72 -13.65
CA ARG A 109 3.60 7.39 -13.37
C ARG A 109 3.89 7.38 -11.88
N ARG A 110 5.07 6.92 -11.45
CA ARG A 110 5.43 6.94 -10.02
C ARG A 110 5.54 8.38 -9.54
N VAL A 111 4.72 8.75 -8.56
CA VAL A 111 4.66 10.10 -7.96
C VAL A 111 5.18 10.14 -6.52
N ALA A 112 5.28 8.98 -5.85
CA ALA A 112 5.97 8.85 -4.58
C ALA A 112 6.56 7.44 -4.42
N GLY A 113 7.59 7.34 -3.58
CA GLY A 113 8.37 6.12 -3.37
C GLY A 113 9.55 5.96 -4.34
N PRO A 114 10.36 4.90 -4.17
CA PRO A 114 10.19 3.83 -3.18
C PRO A 114 10.36 4.35 -1.75
N GLY A 115 9.37 4.09 -0.91
CA GLY A 115 9.38 4.43 0.51
C GLY A 115 9.46 3.16 1.35
N HIS A 116 10.05 3.27 2.55
CA HIS A 116 10.28 2.10 3.40
C HIS A 116 9.98 2.43 4.87
N ILE A 117 9.33 1.50 5.55
CA ILE A 117 9.12 1.49 7.00
C ILE A 117 10.08 0.45 7.59
N PHE A 118 11.28 0.88 7.95
CA PHE A 118 12.32 -0.01 8.50
C PHE A 118 12.01 -0.42 9.94
N PHE A 119 12.00 -1.72 10.21
CA PHE A 119 11.84 -2.27 11.54
C PHE A 119 13.15 -2.25 12.33
N ALA A 120 13.02 -2.36 13.65
CA ALA A 120 14.13 -2.72 14.51
C ALA A 120 14.73 -4.08 14.10
N LYS A 121 16.04 -4.27 14.36
CA LYS A 121 16.82 -5.41 13.84
C LYS A 121 16.32 -6.79 14.30
N ASP A 122 15.61 -6.85 15.41
CA ASP A 122 15.07 -8.06 16.04
C ASP A 122 13.68 -8.45 15.52
N VAL A 123 13.06 -7.62 14.69
CA VAL A 123 11.77 -7.92 14.07
C VAL A 123 12.00 -8.74 12.81
N ILE A 124 11.30 -9.87 12.68
CA ILE A 124 11.29 -10.70 11.48
C ILE A 124 9.85 -10.72 10.95
N LEU A 125 9.67 -10.44 9.66
CA LEU A 125 8.35 -10.57 9.02
C LEU A 125 8.07 -12.06 8.74
N PRO A 126 6.87 -12.58 9.07
CA PRO A 126 6.56 -13.99 8.87
C PRO A 126 6.55 -14.37 7.39
N HIS A 127 6.12 -13.46 6.52
CA HIS A 127 6.11 -13.65 5.08
C HIS A 127 6.66 -12.41 4.38
N TYR A 128 7.40 -12.60 3.28
CA TYR A 128 8.06 -11.51 2.58
C TYR A 128 8.27 -11.89 1.12
N ARG A 129 8.48 -10.89 0.27
CA ARG A 129 8.76 -11.10 -1.15
C ARG A 129 10.08 -11.82 -1.34
N ILE A 130 10.09 -12.73 -2.31
CA ILE A 130 11.30 -13.31 -2.88
C ILE A 130 11.29 -12.97 -4.36
N LYS A 131 12.25 -12.16 -4.84
CA LYS A 131 12.28 -11.68 -6.23
C LYS A 131 12.27 -12.80 -7.27
N SER A 132 12.87 -13.96 -6.96
CA SER A 132 12.90 -15.12 -7.84
C SER A 132 11.63 -15.97 -7.77
N ALA A 133 10.80 -15.79 -6.74
CA ALA A 133 9.51 -16.46 -6.63
C ALA A 133 8.45 -15.57 -7.27
N GLY A 134 7.74 -16.08 -8.28
CA GLY A 134 6.58 -15.40 -8.85
C GLY A 134 5.51 -15.14 -7.78
N LEU A 135 4.58 -14.23 -8.09
CA LEU A 135 3.44 -13.94 -7.23
C LEU A 135 2.15 -14.50 -7.83
N VAL A 136 1.26 -14.96 -6.96
CA VAL A 136 -0.11 -15.36 -7.29
C VAL A 136 -1.10 -14.47 -6.55
N GLU A 137 -2.11 -13.99 -7.28
CA GLU A 137 -3.18 -13.19 -6.69
C GLU A 137 -4.17 -14.07 -5.92
N ARG A 138 -4.57 -13.61 -4.73
CA ARG A 138 -5.66 -14.18 -3.92
C ARG A 138 -6.98 -13.53 -4.31
N LEU A 139 -7.61 -14.10 -5.33
CA LEU A 139 -8.89 -13.61 -5.87
C LEU A 139 -10.03 -13.64 -4.84
N ASP A 140 -9.96 -14.54 -3.85
CA ASP A 140 -10.94 -14.68 -2.77
C ASP A 140 -10.89 -13.52 -1.76
N LEU A 141 -9.78 -12.79 -1.71
CA LEU A 141 -9.61 -11.61 -0.85
C LEU A 141 -9.84 -10.29 -1.61
N LYS A 142 -10.03 -10.33 -2.94
CA LYS A 142 -10.16 -9.13 -3.75
C LYS A 142 -11.33 -8.27 -3.26
N LEU A 143 -11.06 -7.00 -3.01
CA LEU A 143 -12.07 -6.02 -2.64
C LEU A 143 -12.33 -5.08 -3.82
N SER A 144 -13.60 -4.76 -4.06
CA SER A 144 -13.99 -3.75 -5.05
C SER A 144 -15.19 -2.98 -4.53
N LYS A 145 -15.07 -1.65 -4.46
CA LYS A 145 -16.13 -0.74 -4.01
C LYS A 145 -16.27 0.42 -4.98
N ARG A 146 -17.49 0.93 -5.12
CA ARG A 146 -17.78 2.21 -5.76
C ARG A 146 -18.39 3.12 -4.70
N VAL A 147 -17.83 4.30 -4.55
CA VAL A 147 -18.29 5.29 -3.56
C VAL A 147 -18.58 6.61 -4.25
N PRO A 148 -19.64 7.35 -3.84
CA PRO A 148 -19.88 8.69 -4.33
C PRO A 148 -18.69 9.62 -4.05
N LEU A 149 -18.38 10.49 -5.00
CA LEU A 149 -17.36 11.53 -4.89
C LEU A 149 -17.85 12.80 -5.59
N GLY A 150 -18.39 13.76 -4.83
CA GLY A 150 -19.02 14.96 -5.39
C GLY A 150 -20.16 14.62 -6.34
N ASN A 151 -20.09 15.07 -7.59
CA ASN A 151 -21.04 14.70 -8.65
C ASN A 151 -20.62 13.48 -9.49
N GLY A 152 -19.53 12.81 -9.10
CA GLY A 152 -19.02 11.61 -9.74
C GLY A 152 -18.90 10.43 -8.77
N GLU A 153 -18.03 9.48 -9.12
CA GLU A 153 -17.75 8.30 -8.31
C GLU A 153 -16.25 8.04 -8.19
N MET A 154 -15.86 7.36 -7.12
CA MET A 154 -14.55 6.74 -6.96
C MET A 154 -14.72 5.22 -6.93
N LYS A 155 -14.05 4.53 -7.86
CA LYS A 155 -13.87 3.08 -7.79
C LYS A 155 -12.61 2.78 -6.99
N ALA A 156 -12.71 1.94 -5.97
CA ALA A 156 -11.59 1.44 -5.18
C ALA A 156 -11.49 -0.08 -5.36
N GLU A 157 -10.32 -0.59 -5.72
CA GLU A 157 -10.04 -2.02 -5.87
C GLU A 157 -8.78 -2.39 -5.10
N THR A 158 -8.80 -3.48 -4.34
CA THR A 158 -7.62 -3.98 -3.63
C THR A 158 -7.37 -5.44 -4.01
N HIS A 159 -6.13 -5.73 -4.39
CA HIS A 159 -5.66 -7.02 -4.85
C HIS A 159 -4.53 -7.49 -3.93
N TYR A 160 -4.60 -8.74 -3.46
CA TYR A 160 -3.66 -9.30 -2.48
C TYR A 160 -2.85 -10.41 -3.15
N TYR A 161 -1.54 -10.45 -2.88
CA TYR A 161 -0.62 -11.35 -3.56
C TYR A 161 0.19 -12.18 -2.57
N LYS A 162 0.34 -13.47 -2.87
CA LYS A 162 1.21 -14.41 -2.17
C LYS A 162 2.35 -14.87 -3.08
N LEU A 163 3.37 -15.49 -2.50
CA LEU A 163 4.35 -16.26 -3.27
C LEU A 163 3.64 -17.43 -3.99
N ASN A 164 4.04 -17.68 -5.24
CA ASN A 164 3.49 -18.77 -6.07
C ASN A 164 3.91 -20.17 -5.56
N ALA A 165 4.94 -20.26 -4.73
CA ALA A 165 5.35 -21.47 -4.03
C ALA A 165 5.67 -21.12 -2.57
N PRO A 166 5.28 -21.96 -1.61
CA PRO A 166 5.74 -21.82 -0.23
C PRO A 166 7.26 -22.00 -0.16
N ILE A 167 7.87 -21.31 0.80
CA ILE A 167 9.29 -21.46 1.18
C ILE A 167 9.38 -22.56 2.23
#